data_AF-A0A9W3D8N1-F1
#
_entry.id   AF-A0A9W3D8N1-F1
#
_cell.length_a   1.000
_cell.length_b   1.000
_cell.length_c   1.000
_cell.angle_alpha   90.00
_cell.angle_beta   90.00
_cell.angle_gamma   90.00
#
_symmetry.space_group_name_H-M   'P 1'
#
loop_
_entity.id
_entity.type
_entity.pdbx_description
1 polymer ?
#
loop_
_entity_poly.entity_id
_entity_poly.type
_entity_poly.pdbx_seq_one_letter_code
_entity_poly.pdbx_strand_id
1 'polypeptide(L)'
;MSSSASSSLSHPVRQTTGIPTRCWCGAKLTTFGAQTKENLFRRFYRCEIGVKRKNEHHLFKWVDEAIVDEINMFDAKHCHLKEDLDSFKMYTTQRLEDQAKKIDQTLLQMKSLTEASTSNTAQSPLMNMAVAAIAIGTMAWLYAKMCN
;
A
#
# COMPACT_ATOMS: atom_id res chain seq x y z
N MET A 1 12.13 -56.30 22.81
CA MET A 1 11.34 -55.86 23.98
C MET A 1 11.27 -54.35 23.96
N SER A 2 10.05 -53.81 23.94
CA SER A 2 9.56 -52.47 24.34
C SER A 2 10.50 -51.26 24.19
N SER A 3 10.06 -50.13 23.64
CA SER A 3 8.96 -49.35 24.23
C SER A 3 8.42 -48.33 23.23
N SER A 4 7.13 -48.46 22.87
CA SER A 4 6.40 -47.46 22.13
C SER A 4 6.08 -46.30 23.08
N ALA A 5 6.72 -45.15 22.86
CA ALA A 5 6.45 -43.93 23.60
C ALA A 5 4.99 -43.50 23.35
N SER A 6 4.17 -43.54 24.40
CA SER A 6 2.83 -42.99 24.40
C SER A 6 2.93 -41.49 24.17
N SER A 7 2.53 -41.03 22.99
CA SER A 7 2.41 -39.62 22.66
C SER A 7 1.19 -39.05 23.39
N SER A 8 1.42 -38.55 24.59
CA SER A 8 0.49 -37.67 25.29
C SER A 8 0.31 -36.41 24.45
N LEU A 9 -0.71 -36.41 23.59
CA LEU A 9 -1.21 -35.25 22.85
C LEU A 9 -1.74 -34.21 23.85
N SER A 10 -0.81 -33.53 24.50
CA SER A 10 -1.06 -32.31 25.25
C SER A 10 -1.37 -31.27 24.20
N HIS A 11 -2.65 -31.08 23.86
CA HIS A 11 -3.06 -29.93 23.06
C HIS A 11 -2.53 -28.69 23.78
N PRO A 12 -1.56 -27.95 23.20
CA PRO A 12 -1.12 -26.71 23.83
C PRO A 12 -2.37 -25.87 23.98
N VAL A 13 -2.68 -25.46 25.21
CA VAL A 13 -3.72 -24.48 25.49
C VAL A 13 -3.40 -23.30 24.59
N ARG A 14 -4.12 -23.20 23.47
CA ARG A 14 -3.92 -22.16 22.48
C ARG A 14 -4.40 -20.89 23.15
N GLN A 15 -3.53 -20.26 23.93
CA GLN A 15 -3.79 -18.96 24.52
C GLN A 15 -4.07 -18.04 23.34
N THR A 16 -5.33 -17.64 23.24
CA THR A 16 -5.79 -16.75 22.18
C THR A 16 -5.38 -15.35 22.61
N THR A 17 -4.44 -14.75 21.89
CA THR A 17 -4.11 -13.32 22.03
C THR A 17 -5.29 -12.51 21.49
N GLY A 18 -5.65 -11.42 22.17
CA GLY A 18 -6.80 -10.58 21.81
C GLY A 18 -8.14 -11.14 22.24
N ILE A 19 -9.21 -10.69 21.60
CA ILE A 19 -10.59 -11.10 21.94
C ILE A 19 -10.90 -12.48 21.33
N PRO A 20 -11.18 -13.50 22.15
CA PRO A 20 -11.42 -14.84 21.64
C PRO A 20 -12.80 -14.93 20.96
N THR A 21 -12.87 -15.63 19.82
CA THR A 21 -14.12 -15.79 19.06
C THR A 21 -14.73 -17.18 19.18
N ARG A 22 -13.90 -18.22 19.35
CA ARG A 22 -14.31 -19.62 19.53
C ARG A 22 -13.38 -20.38 20.45
N CYS A 23 -13.91 -21.41 21.11
CA CYS A 23 -13.09 -22.38 21.82
C CYS A 23 -12.40 -23.34 20.84
N TRP A 24 -11.31 -24.00 21.26
CA TRP A 24 -10.63 -25.04 20.49
C TRP A 24 -11.54 -26.24 20.16
N CYS A 25 -12.61 -26.46 20.95
CA CYS A 25 -13.61 -27.49 20.68
C CYS A 25 -14.68 -27.08 19.65
N GLY A 26 -14.57 -25.88 19.05
CA GLY A 26 -15.50 -25.34 18.06
C GLY A 26 -16.74 -24.64 18.64
N ALA A 27 -17.00 -24.81 19.93
CA ALA A 27 -18.14 -24.17 20.59
C ALA A 27 -18.00 -22.64 20.68
N LYS A 28 -19.16 -21.98 20.77
CA LYS A 28 -19.27 -20.54 21.04
C LYS A 28 -18.81 -20.22 22.46
N LEU A 29 -18.45 -18.96 22.63
CA LEU A 29 -18.06 -18.38 23.91
C LEU A 29 -19.20 -17.52 24.43
N THR A 30 -19.46 -17.59 25.73
CA THR A 30 -20.39 -16.72 26.43
C THR A 30 -19.63 -15.91 27.47
N THR A 31 -20.12 -14.69 27.74
CA THR A 31 -19.56 -13.83 28.79
C THR A 31 -20.26 -14.11 30.11
N PHE A 32 -19.48 -14.34 31.17
CA PHE A 32 -19.98 -14.58 32.52
C PHE A 32 -19.40 -13.55 33.49
N GLY A 33 -20.12 -13.31 34.59
CA GLY A 33 -19.61 -12.56 35.73
C GLY A 33 -19.01 -13.49 36.78
N ALA A 34 -17.83 -13.15 37.28
CA ALA A 34 -17.20 -13.87 38.38
C ALA A 34 -17.95 -13.61 39.69
N GLN A 35 -18.12 -14.69 40.45
CA GLN A 35 -18.83 -14.72 41.75
C GLN A 35 -17.86 -14.93 42.92
N THR A 36 -16.57 -15.11 42.63
CA THR A 36 -15.53 -15.25 43.66
C THR A 36 -15.34 -13.91 44.38
N LYS A 37 -15.12 -13.94 45.69
CA LYS A 37 -14.98 -12.74 46.54
C LYS A 37 -13.90 -11.77 46.02
N GLU A 38 -12.83 -12.31 45.47
CA GLU A 38 -11.65 -11.57 44.98
C GLU A 38 -11.88 -10.92 43.60
N ASN A 39 -12.84 -11.43 42.82
CA ASN A 39 -13.11 -10.97 41.44
C ASN A 39 -14.60 -10.67 41.24
N LEU A 40 -15.31 -10.23 42.28
CA LEU A 40 -16.74 -9.95 42.19
C LEU A 40 -17.03 -9.00 41.02
N PHE A 41 -18.01 -9.37 40.20
CA PHE A 41 -18.46 -8.63 39.01
C PHE A 41 -17.45 -8.54 37.85
N ARG A 42 -16.23 -9.08 37.98
CA ARG A 42 -15.29 -9.14 36.86
C ARG A 42 -15.82 -10.09 35.78
N ARG A 43 -15.77 -9.68 34.51
CA ARG A 43 -16.34 -10.45 33.40
C ARG A 43 -15.28 -11.28 32.70
N PHE A 44 -15.63 -12.49 32.28
CA PHE A 44 -14.75 -13.38 31.51
C PHE A 44 -15.51 -14.09 30.38
N TYR A 45 -14.78 -14.39 29.31
CA TYR A 45 -15.22 -15.27 28.23
C TYR A 45 -15.02 -16.73 28.64
N ARG A 46 -16.02 -17.58 28.42
CA ARG A 46 -15.91 -19.03 28.63
C ARG A 46 -16.69 -19.82 27.60
N CYS A 47 -16.15 -20.99 27.26
CA CYS A 47 -16.80 -21.96 26.38
C CYS A 47 -18.12 -22.49 26.95
N GLU A 48 -19.19 -22.48 26.15
CA GLU A 48 -20.51 -23.03 26.53
C GLU A 48 -20.45 -24.52 26.91
N ILE A 49 -19.67 -25.32 26.17
CA ILE A 49 -19.47 -26.74 26.48
C ILE A 49 -18.62 -26.90 27.74
N GLY A 50 -17.59 -26.07 27.90
CA GLY A 50 -16.70 -26.10 29.06
C GLY A 50 -17.39 -25.75 30.39
N VAL A 51 -18.51 -25.03 30.34
CA VAL A 51 -19.36 -24.82 31.52
C VAL A 51 -20.07 -26.12 31.92
N LYS A 52 -20.51 -26.93 30.96
CA LYS A 52 -21.18 -28.22 31.18
C LYS A 52 -20.19 -29.33 31.55
N ARG A 53 -19.02 -29.34 30.92
CA ARG A 53 -17.97 -30.36 31.09
C ARG A 53 -16.78 -29.79 31.86
N LYS A 54 -16.89 -29.81 33.20
CA LYS A 54 -15.86 -29.24 34.09
C LYS A 54 -14.52 -30.01 34.09
N ASN A 55 -14.53 -31.27 33.63
CA ASN A 55 -13.35 -32.14 33.61
C ASN A 55 -12.44 -31.91 32.40
N GLU A 56 -12.92 -31.16 31.39
CA GLU A 56 -12.15 -30.82 30.20
C GLU A 56 -11.64 -29.37 30.29
N HIS A 57 -10.40 -29.13 29.88
CA HIS A 57 -9.85 -27.77 29.84
C HIS A 57 -10.37 -27.00 28.63
N HIS A 58 -11.30 -26.07 28.85
CA HIS A 58 -11.86 -25.20 27.80
C HIS A 58 -11.40 -23.75 27.96
N LEU A 59 -11.62 -22.95 26.91
CA LEU A 59 -11.24 -21.53 26.90
C LEU A 59 -11.86 -20.78 28.08
N PHE A 60 -10.99 -20.08 28.80
CA PHE A 60 -11.30 -19.08 29.83
C PHE A 60 -10.38 -17.88 29.58
N LYS A 61 -10.93 -16.67 29.52
CA LYS A 61 -10.13 -15.44 29.41
C LYS A 61 -10.88 -14.26 30.01
N TRP A 62 -10.19 -13.43 30.79
CA TRP A 62 -10.78 -12.20 31.32
C TRP A 62 -11.07 -11.19 30.20
N VAL A 63 -12.20 -10.49 30.30
CA VAL A 63 -12.65 -9.55 29.24
C VAL A 63 -11.70 -8.36 29.14
N ASP A 64 -11.26 -7.81 30.27
CA ASP A 64 -10.31 -6.69 30.34
C ASP A 64 -8.95 -7.06 29.75
N GLU A 65 -8.40 -8.22 30.10
CA GLU A 65 -7.14 -8.72 29.52
C GLU A 65 -7.27 -8.94 28.01
N ALA A 66 -8.39 -9.52 27.56
CA ALA A 66 -8.64 -9.73 26.14
C ALA A 66 -8.73 -8.42 25.34
N ILE A 67 -9.33 -7.37 25.92
CA ILE A 67 -9.42 -6.05 25.30
C ILE A 67 -8.04 -5.39 25.26
N VAL A 68 -7.27 -5.45 26.35
CA VAL A 68 -5.90 -4.90 26.39
C VAL A 68 -5.01 -5.57 25.34
N ASP A 69 -5.08 -6.90 25.21
CA ASP A 69 -4.34 -7.62 24.17
C ASP A 69 -4.76 -7.18 22.76
N GLU A 70 -6.05 -6.95 22.53
CA GLU A 70 -6.57 -6.52 21.23
C GLU A 70 -6.07 -5.12 20.87
N ILE A 71 -6.07 -4.19 21.83
CA ILE A 71 -5.55 -2.84 21.66
C ILE A 71 -4.06 -2.89 21.34
N ASN A 72 -3.28 -3.64 22.11
CA ASN A 72 -1.83 -3.77 21.88
C ASN A 72 -1.52 -4.34 20.48
N MET A 73 -2.28 -5.34 20.05
CA MET A 73 -2.13 -5.91 18.72
C MET A 73 -2.55 -4.92 17.63
N PHE A 74 -3.62 -4.16 17.86
CA PHE A 74 -4.07 -3.11 16.95
C PHE A 74 -3.01 -2.02 16.80
N ASP A 75 -2.46 -1.54 17.91
CA ASP A 75 -1.40 -0.53 17.92
C ASP A 75 -0.15 -1.01 17.19
N ALA A 76 0.26 -2.26 17.39
CA ALA A 76 1.38 -2.85 16.66
C ALA A 76 1.13 -2.87 15.14
N LYS A 77 -0.07 -3.28 14.70
CA LYS A 77 -0.46 -3.26 13.29
C LYS A 77 -0.52 -1.83 12.73
N HIS A 78 -1.04 -0.89 13.52
CA HIS A 78 -1.13 0.51 13.13
C HIS A 78 0.27 1.13 12.95
N CYS A 79 1.21 0.87 13.87
CA CYS A 79 2.59 1.32 13.74
C CYS A 79 3.24 0.75 12.48
N HIS A 80 3.08 -0.55 12.22
CA HIS A 80 3.63 -1.17 11.02
C HIS A 80 3.05 -0.59 9.73
N LEU A 81 1.72 -0.43 9.65
CA LEU A 81 1.06 0.18 8.49
C LEU A 81 1.50 1.64 8.26
N LYS A 82 1.75 2.37 9.34
CA LYS A 82 2.25 3.74 9.26
C LYS A 82 3.67 3.77 8.67
N GLU A 83 4.55 2.88 9.12
CA GLU A 83 5.91 2.75 8.59
C GLU A 83 5.90 2.39 7.09
N ASP A 84 5.05 1.44 6.70
CA ASP A 84 4.88 1.05 5.30
C ASP A 84 4.40 2.23 4.45
N LEU A 85 3.42 3.00 4.93
CA LEU A 85 2.92 4.20 4.25
C LEU A 85 4.00 5.28 4.11
N ASP A 86 4.77 5.54 5.16
CA ASP A 86 5.84 6.53 5.14
C ASP A 86 6.95 6.11 4.16
N SER A 87 7.30 4.82 4.14
CA SER A 87 8.28 4.27 3.19
C SER A 87 7.79 4.40 1.74
N PHE A 88 6.52 4.07 1.48
CA PHE A 88 5.91 4.15 0.17
C PHE A 88 5.83 5.61 -0.32
N LYS A 89 5.45 6.53 0.58
CA LYS A 89 5.40 7.97 0.29
C LYS A 89 6.78 8.50 -0.08
N MET A 90 7.82 8.13 0.68
CA MET A 90 9.19 8.55 0.41
C MET A 90 9.68 8.02 -0.95
N TYR A 91 9.50 6.72 -1.19
CA TYR A 91 9.84 6.09 -2.47
C TYR A 91 9.12 6.75 -3.67
N THR A 92 7.82 7.00 -3.53
CA THR A 92 6.99 7.59 -4.60
C THR A 92 7.41 9.02 -4.89
N THR A 93 7.65 9.82 -3.85
CA THR A 93 8.11 11.20 -3.99
C THR A 93 9.47 11.26 -4.68
N GLN A 94 10.41 10.42 -4.25
CA GLN A 94 11.74 10.33 -4.89
C GLN A 94 11.63 9.96 -6.38
N ARG A 95 10.79 8.98 -6.73
CA ARG A 95 10.57 8.60 -8.14
C ARG A 95 9.95 9.72 -8.96
N LEU A 96 8.99 10.45 -8.41
CA LEU A 96 8.37 11.59 -9.09
C LEU A 96 9.39 12.71 -9.32
N GLU A 97 10.24 13.00 -8.34
CA GLU A 97 11.32 13.98 -8.49
C GLU A 97 12.35 13.56 -9.55
N ASP A 98 12.75 12.29 -9.56
CA ASP A 98 13.67 11.76 -10.57
C ASP A 98 13.06 11.80 -11.98
N GLN A 99 11.75 11.55 -12.10
CA GLN A 99 11.03 11.70 -13.35
C GLN A 99 10.95 13.16 -13.77
N ALA A 100 10.67 14.09 -12.86
CA ALA A 100 10.63 15.52 -13.15
C ALA A 100 11.99 16.02 -13.68
N LYS A 101 13.10 15.64 -13.03
CA LYS A 101 14.46 15.98 -13.50
C LYS A 101 14.76 15.42 -14.89
N LYS A 102 14.37 14.18 -15.17
CA LYS A 102 14.53 13.57 -16.51
C LYS A 102 13.70 14.31 -17.55
N ILE A 103 12.48 14.70 -17.22
CA ILE A 103 11.62 15.49 -18.11
C ILE A 103 12.28 16.84 -18.42
N ASP A 104 12.76 17.57 -17.40
CA ASP A 104 13.44 18.84 -17.60
C ASP A 104 14.69 18.71 -18.48
N GLN A 105 15.51 17.68 -18.23
CA GLN A 105 16.71 17.42 -19.01
C GLN A 105 16.40 17.07 -20.47
N THR A 106 15.38 16.25 -20.72
CA THR A 106 14.95 15.92 -22.09
C THR A 106 14.35 17.13 -22.81
N LEU A 107 13.64 18.00 -22.11
CA LEU A 107 13.10 19.24 -22.65
C LEU A 107 14.22 20.21 -23.05
N LEU A 108 15.26 20.35 -22.24
CA LEU A 108 16.46 21.14 -22.58
C LEU A 108 17.20 20.57 -23.80
N GLN A 109 17.37 19.25 -23.88
CA GLN A 109 17.98 18.59 -25.04
C GLN A 109 17.15 18.76 -26.32
N MET A 110 15.83 18.63 -26.23
CA MET A 110 14.94 18.89 -27.37
C MET A 110 15.06 20.36 -27.82
N LYS A 111 15.10 21.31 -26.88
CA LYS A 111 15.26 22.72 -27.18
C LYS A 111 16.54 23.00 -27.97
N SER A 112 17.69 22.49 -27.52
CA SER A 112 18.96 22.70 -28.22
C SER A 112 18.99 22.07 -29.63
N LEU A 113 18.37 20.89 -29.80
CA LEU A 113 18.22 20.25 -31.11
C LEU A 113 17.30 21.05 -32.04
N THR A 114 16.21 21.62 -31.52
CA THR A 114 15.33 22.49 -32.31
C THR A 114 16.03 23.78 -32.73
N GLU A 115 16.78 24.43 -31.84
CA GLU A 115 17.55 25.64 -32.15
C GLU A 115 18.63 25.36 -33.21
N ALA A 116 19.38 24.26 -33.07
CA ALA A 116 20.37 23.83 -34.06
C ALA A 116 19.76 23.47 -35.42
N SER A 117 18.55 22.92 -35.44
CA SER A 117 17.84 22.61 -36.68
C SER A 117 17.30 23.89 -37.34
N THR A 118 16.80 24.85 -36.56
CA THR A 118 16.36 26.15 -37.09
C THR A 118 17.50 26.99 -37.67
N SER A 119 18.70 26.98 -37.08
CA SER A 119 19.86 27.67 -37.67
C SER A 119 20.31 27.00 -38.97
N ASN A 120 20.42 25.67 -39.01
CA ASN A 120 20.79 24.95 -40.24
C ASN A 120 19.75 25.11 -41.37
N THR A 121 18.45 25.13 -41.05
CA THR A 121 17.39 25.36 -42.06
C THR A 121 17.36 26.81 -42.53
N ALA A 122 17.53 27.80 -41.63
CA ALA A 122 17.56 29.22 -41.98
C ALA A 122 18.83 29.65 -42.76
N GLN A 123 19.95 28.92 -42.63
CA GLN A 123 21.21 29.23 -43.32
C GLN A 123 21.47 28.39 -44.58
N SER A 124 20.60 27.45 -44.94
CA SER A 124 20.80 26.72 -46.20
C SER A 124 20.54 27.63 -47.41
N PRO A 125 21.53 27.86 -48.30
CA PRO A 125 21.37 28.76 -49.44
C PRO A 125 20.27 28.29 -50.41
N LEU A 126 20.00 26.98 -50.45
CA LEU A 126 18.98 26.36 -51.29
C LEU A 126 17.55 26.73 -50.83
N MET A 127 17.27 26.74 -49.52
CA MET A 127 15.96 27.15 -49.01
C MET A 127 15.73 28.66 -49.23
N ASN A 128 16.75 29.49 -49.03
CA ASN A 128 16.65 30.93 -49.29
C ASN A 128 16.40 31.21 -50.78
N MET A 129 17.07 30.48 -51.67
CA MET A 129 16.82 30.56 -53.12
C MET A 129 15.40 30.09 -53.49
N ALA A 130 14.93 28.99 -52.91
CA ALA A 130 13.59 28.48 -53.15
C ALA A 130 12.50 29.47 -52.70
N VAL A 131 12.65 30.04 -51.50
CA VAL A 131 11.74 31.08 -50.98
C VAL A 131 11.76 32.32 -51.88
N ALA A 132 12.94 32.78 -52.31
CA ALA A 132 13.07 33.91 -53.22
C ALA A 132 12.42 33.63 -54.58
N ALA A 133 12.61 32.43 -55.16
CA ALA A 133 12.00 32.06 -56.43
C ALA A 133 10.46 32.03 -56.35
N ILE A 134 9.89 31.52 -55.26
CA ILE A 134 8.45 31.54 -55.01
C ILE A 134 7.94 32.98 -54.88
N ALA A 135 8.66 33.84 -54.14
CA ALA A 135 8.30 35.25 -54.01
C ALA A 135 8.34 35.99 -55.36
N ILE A 136 9.38 35.78 -56.17
CA ILE A 136 9.49 36.40 -57.50
C ILE A 136 8.37 35.89 -58.42
N GLY A 137 8.09 34.58 -58.41
CA GLY A 137 7.03 33.99 -59.23
C GLY A 137 5.64 34.52 -58.88
N THR A 138 5.35 34.64 -57.58
CA THR A 138 4.07 35.21 -57.11
C THR A 138 3.93 36.68 -57.46
N MET A 139 4.99 37.47 -57.31
CA MET A 139 4.98 38.88 -57.72
C MET A 139 4.80 39.02 -59.24
N ALA A 140 5.54 38.25 -60.04
CA ALA A 140 5.40 38.26 -61.50
C ALA A 140 3.98 37.88 -61.94
N TRP A 141 3.37 36.88 -61.29
CA TRP A 141 1.99 36.49 -61.54
C TRP A 141 0.99 37.60 -61.17
N LEU A 142 1.16 38.26 -60.02
CA LEU A 142 0.33 39.40 -59.63
C LEU A 142 0.48 40.58 -60.60
N TYR A 143 1.69 40.88 -61.05
CA TYR A 143 1.93 41.91 -62.06
C TYR A 143 1.25 41.58 -63.38
N ALA A 144 1.37 40.35 -63.87
CA ALA A 144 0.68 39.92 -65.08
C ALA A 144 -0.85 40.00 -64.94
N LYS A 145 -1.39 39.72 -63.74
CA LYS A 145 -2.82 39.84 -63.43
C LYS A 145 -3.32 41.28 -63.28
N MET A 146 -2.44 42.22 -62.91
CA MET A 146 -2.80 43.65 -62.82
C MET A 146 -2.69 44.37 -64.16
N CYS A 147 -1.83 43.89 -65.07
CA CYS A 147 -1.61 44.49 -66.39
C CYS A 147 -2.49 43.90 -67.51
N ASN A 148 -3.36 42.93 -67.21
CA ASN A 148 -4.28 42.29 -68.14
C ASN A 148 -5.70 42.30 -67.57
#